data_AF-A0A3D8Y9X1-F1
#
_entry.id   AF-A0A3D8Y9X1-F1
#
_cell.length_a   1.000
_cell.length_b   1.000
_cell.length_c   1.000
_cell.angle_alpha   90.00
_cell.angle_beta   90.00
_cell.angle_gamma   90.00
#
_symmetry.space_group_name_H-M   'P 1'
#
loop_
_entity.id
_entity.type
_entity.pdbx_description
1 polymer ?
#
loop_
_entity_poly.entity_id
_entity_poly.type
_entity_poly.pdbx_seq_one_letter_code
_entity_poly.pdbx_strand_id
1 'polypeptide(L)' 'MAEKKAFVLRINPEMLKELEMWAQQDFRSVNGQIEYLLSEAIKKQKRSKNKGTSSEMD' A
#
# COMPACT_ATOMS: atom_id res chain seq x y z
N MET A 1 14.74 -8.80 -11.08
CA MET A 1 13.40 -8.53 -10.51
C MET A 1 13.43 -9.02 -9.08
N ALA A 2 13.00 -8.22 -8.10
CA ALA A 2 12.88 -8.71 -6.72
C ALA A 2 11.90 -9.88 -6.68
N GLU A 3 12.22 -10.91 -5.90
CA GLU A 3 11.38 -12.09 -5.76
C GLU A 3 10.02 -11.68 -5.15
N LYS A 4 8.93 -11.95 -5.88
CA LYS A 4 7.56 -11.69 -5.40
C LYS A 4 7.00 -12.97 -4.80
N LYS A 5 6.71 -12.93 -3.50
CA LYS A 5 6.08 -14.05 -2.79
C LYS A 5 4.56 -13.92 -2.88
N ALA A 6 3.90 -14.93 -3.43
CA ALA A 6 2.44 -15.02 -3.40
C ALA A 6 1.95 -15.27 -1.96
N PHE A 7 0.87 -14.60 -1.56
CA PHE A 7 0.21 -14.83 -0.28
C PHE A 7 -1.30 -14.70 -0.46
N VAL A 8 -2.06 -15.39 0.39
CA VAL A 8 -3.52 -15.31 0.41
C VAL A 8 -3.92 -14.13 1.29
N LEU A 9 -4.64 -13.17 0.70
CA LEU A 9 -5.20 -12.04 1.42
C LEU A 9 -6.67 -12.32 1.77
N ARG A 10 -7.01 -12.21 3.05
CA ARG A 10 -8.42 -12.15 3.47
C ARG A 10 -8.87 -10.70 3.39
N ILE A 11 -9.82 -10.41 2.50
CA ILE A 11 -10.32 -9.06 2.25
C ILE A 11 -11.86 -9.11 2.18
N ASN A 12 -12.49 -8.02 2.62
CA ASN A 12 -13.93 -7.84 2.44
C ASN A 12 -14.25 -7.75 0.92
N PRO A 13 -15.24 -8.48 0.39
CA PRO A 13 -15.56 -8.46 -1.04
C PRO A 13 -15.88 -7.07 -1.60
N GLU A 14 -16.56 -6.23 -0.84
CA GLU A 14 -16.92 -4.87 -1.24
C GLU A 14 -15.68 -3.99 -1.38
N MET A 15 -14.71 -4.16 -0.49
CA MET A 15 -13.41 -3.49 -0.58
C MET A 15 -12.63 -3.97 -1.81
N LEU A 16 -12.69 -5.26 -2.14
CA LEU A 16 -12.05 -5.79 -3.35
C LEU A 16 -12.66 -5.16 -4.61
N LYS A 17 -13.99 -5.04 -4.66
CA LYS A 17 -14.70 -4.41 -5.78
C LYS A 17 -14.32 -2.94 -5.96
N GLU A 18 -14.18 -2.19 -4.87
CA GLU A 18 -13.69 -0.81 -4.91
C GLU A 18 -12.25 -0.73 -5.44
N LEU A 19 -11.38 -1.63 -4.99
CA LEU A 19 -10.00 -1.72 -5.49
C LEU A 19 -9.93 -2.09 -6.97
N GLU A 20 -10.80 -2.98 -7.45
CA GLU A 20 -10.89 -3.36 -8.87
C GLU A 20 -11.27 -2.17 -9.75
N MET A 21 -12.31 -1.42 -9.36
CA MET A 21 -12.73 -0.23 -10.09
C MET A 21 -11.62 0.84 -10.11
N TRP A 22 -10.96 1.06 -8.98
CA TRP A 22 -9.84 2.01 -8.91
C TRP A 22 -8.65 1.55 -9.78
N ALA A 23 -8.27 0.28 -9.69
CA ALA A 23 -7.20 -0.26 -10.53
C ALA A 23 -7.51 -0.09 -12.02
N GLN A 24 -8.76 -0.30 -12.43
CA GLN A 24 -9.20 -0.09 -13.81
C GLN A 24 -9.09 1.38 -14.24
N GLN A 25 -9.50 2.33 -13.40
CA GLN A 25 -9.38 3.77 -13.66
C GLN A 25 -7.92 4.21 -13.85
N ASP A 26 -7.00 3.60 -13.10
CA ASP A 26 -5.56 3.89 -13.17
C ASP A 26 -4.82 3.03 -14.23
N PHE A 27 -5.52 2.24 -15.04
CA PHE A 27 -4.96 1.31 -16.02
C PHE A 27 -3.94 0.32 -15.42
N ARG A 28 -4.24 -0.19 -14.21
CA ARG A 28 -3.41 -1.15 -13.46
C ARG A 28 -4.13 -2.47 -13.25
N SER A 29 -3.35 -3.52 -12.97
CA SER A 29 -3.91 -4.74 -12.38
C SER A 29 -4.24 -4.53 -10.90
N VAL A 30 -5.19 -5.30 -10.37
CA VAL A 30 -5.55 -5.27 -8.94
C VAL A 30 -4.31 -5.51 -8.06
N ASN A 31 -3.47 -6.49 -8.41
CA ASN A 31 -2.23 -6.75 -7.69
C ASN A 31 -1.26 -5.56 -7.74
N GLY A 32 -1.15 -4.89 -8.90
CA GLY A 32 -0.34 -3.68 -9.04
C GLY A 32 -0.86 -2.52 -8.20
N GLN A 33 -2.18 -2.38 -8.10
CA GLN A 33 -2.82 -1.37 -7.25
C GLN A 33 -2.57 -1.64 -5.76
N ILE A 34 -2.73 -2.89 -5.32
CA ILE A 34 -2.43 -3.31 -3.94
C ILE A 34 -0.95 -3.04 -3.61
N GLU A 35 -0.03 -3.41 -4.49
CA GLU A 35 1.42 -3.18 -4.30
C GLU A 35 1.74 -1.69 -4.17
N TYR A 36 1.12 -0.84 -5.01
CA TYR A 36 1.26 0.62 -4.94
C TYR A 36 0.77 1.18 -3.60
N LEU A 37 -0.45 0.84 -3.19
CA LEU A 37 -1.06 1.32 -1.95
C LEU A 37 -0.26 0.90 -0.71
N LEU A 38 0.18 -0.37 -0.66
CA LEU A 38 1.02 -0.86 0.44
C LEU A 38 2.36 -0.15 0.48
N SER A 39 2.98 0.11 -0.67
CA SER A 39 4.25 0.83 -0.76
C SER A 39 4.12 2.26 -0.23
N GLU A 40 3.06 2.98 -0.62
CA GLU A 40 2.78 4.32 -0.13
C GLU A 40 2.46 4.34 1.37
N ALA A 41 1.68 3.38 1.86
CA ALA A 41 1.38 3.23 3.29
C ALA A 41 2.66 3.02 4.13
N ILE A 42 3.56 2.14 3.68
CA ILE A 42 4.83 1.87 4.36
C ILE A 42 5.72 3.12 4.34
N LYS A 43 5.84 3.82 3.21
CA LYS A 43 6.61 5.07 3.11
C LYS A 43 6.05 6.14 4.06
N LYS A 44 4.73 6.31 4.09
CA LYS A 44 4.06 7.25 5.00
C LYS A 44 4.33 6.92 6.46
N GLN A 45 4.20 5.64 6.84
CA GLN A 45 4.49 5.19 8.20
C GLN A 45 5.94 5.46 8.61
N LYS A 46 6.91 5.17 7.72
CA LYS A 46 8.33 5.46 7.97
C LYS A 46 8.59 6.96 8.15
N ARG A 47 8.00 7.81 7.30
CA ARG A 47 8.09 9.26 7.43
C ARG A 47 7.51 9.77 8.75
N SER A 48 6.36 9.23 9.17
CA SER A 48 5.75 9.58 10.46
C SER A 48 6.63 9.19 11.65
N LYS A 49 7.29 8.02 11.61
CA LYS A 49 8.22 7.60 12.67
C LYS A 49 9.44 8.52 12.77
N ASN A 50 10.02 8.92 11.64
CA ASN A 50 11.20 9.81 11.63
C ASN A 50 10.91 11.24 12.09
N LYS A 51 9.64 11.69 12.06
CA LYS A 51 9.24 13.01 12.61
C LYS A 51 9.10 13.01 14.13
N GLY A 52 8.93 11.86 14.77
CA GLY A 52 8.87 11.75 16.24
C GLY A 52 10.25 11.77 16.91
N THR A 53 11.32 11.50 16.16
CA THR A 53 12.71 11.47 16.67
C THR A 53 13.46 12.80 16.53
N SER A 54 12.86 13.81 15.89
CA SER A 54 13.48 15.13 15.68
C SER A 54 12.85 16.25 16.52
N SER A 55 11.94 15.93 17.44
CA SER A 55 11.31 16.90 18.36
C SER A 55 11.74 16.75 19.83
N GLU A 56 12.76 15.92 20.13
CA GLU A 56 13.33 15.74 21.49
C GLU A 56 14.80 16.18 21.58
N MET A 57 15.32 16.87 20.56
CA MET A 57 16.64 17.50 20.58
C MET A 57 16.53 18.95 20.10
N ASP A 58 15.82 19.78 20.86
CA ASP A 58 15.98 21.23 20.93
C ASP A 58 15.66 21.69 22.36
#